data_AF-A0A1G7PJX5-F1
#
_entry.id   AF-A0A1G7PJX5-F1
#
_cell.length_a   1.000
_cell.length_b   1.000
_cell.length_c   1.000
_cell.angle_alpha   90.00
_cell.angle_beta   90.00
_cell.angle_gamma   90.00
#
_symmetry.space_group_name_H-M   'P 1'
#
loop_
_entity.id
_entity.type
_entity.pdbx_description
1 polymer ?
#
loop_
_entity_poly.entity_id
_entity_poly.type
_entity_poly.pdbx_seq_one_letter_code
_entity_poly.pdbx_strand_id
1 'polypeptide(L)' 'MSALLAAARGPVRLARGEHDPMVTTAHPTVLDGLGHNAHVEQPAAVAALLG' A
#
# COMPACT_ATOMS: atom_id res chain seq x y z
N MET A 1 10.34 9.49 -3.81
CA MET A 1 10.08 8.35 -2.91
C MET A 1 11.33 7.50 -2.64
N SER A 2 12.12 7.15 -3.66
CA SER A 2 13.28 6.23 -3.51
C SER A 2 14.29 6.62 -2.42
N ALA A 3 14.65 7.91 -2.30
CA ALA A 3 15.57 8.36 -1.25
C ALA A 3 14.99 8.21 0.18
N LEU A 4 13.66 8.37 0.34
CA LEU A 4 12.99 8.18 1.63
C LEU A 4 12.95 6.71 2.02
N LEU A 5 12.66 5.82 1.06
CA LEU A 5 12.71 4.37 1.26
C LEU A 5 14.13 3.91 1.61
N ALA A 6 15.14 4.44 0.92
CA ALA A 6 16.55 4.13 1.20
C ALA A 6 17.02 4.61 2.58
N ALA A 7 16.41 5.67 3.11
CA ALA A 7 16.72 6.21 4.44
C ALA A 7 15.95 5.52 5.58
N ALA A 8 14.98 4.67 5.27
CA ALA A 8 14.17 3.99 6.28
C ALA A 8 15.04 3.00 7.09
N ARG A 9 14.89 3.03 8.42
CA ARG A 9 15.66 2.18 9.35
C ARG A 9 14.92 0.91 9.79
N GLY A 10 13.80 0.61 9.15
CA GLY A 10 12.96 -0.54 9.48
C GLY A 10 12.26 -1.11 8.23
N PRO A 11 11.58 -2.26 8.36
CA PRO A 11 10.84 -2.86 7.27
C PRO A 11 9.76 -1.90 6.75
N VAL A 12 9.72 -1.71 5.42
CA VAL A 12 8.69 -0.89 4.76
C VAL A 12 7.89 -1.78 3.82
N ARG A 13 6.57 -1.72 3.95
CA ARG A 13 5.63 -2.27 2.96
C ARG A 13 4.88 -1.11 2.30
N LEU A 14 4.86 -1.12 0.97
CA LEU A 14 4.01 -0.26 0.17
C LEU A 14 2.84 -1.09 -0.31
N ALA A 15 1.63 -0.58 -0.19
CA ALA A 15 0.43 -1.22 -0.69
C ALA A 15 -0.49 -0.21 -1.37
N ARG A 16 -1.27 -0.67 -2.35
CA ARG A 16 -2.33 0.11 -2.99
C ARG A 16 -3.56 -0.76 -3.23
N GLY A 17 -4.72 -0.13 -3.38
CA GLY A 17 -5.89 -0.80 -3.95
C GLY A 17 -5.67 -1.14 -5.42
N GLU A 18 -6.19 -2.30 -5.86
CA GLU A 18 -6.22 -2.71 -7.27
C GLU A 18 -6.78 -1.62 -8.20
N HIS A 19 -7.86 -0.97 -7.75
CA HIS A 19 -8.61 0.03 -8.50
C HIS A 19 -8.18 1.48 -8.20
N ASP A 20 -7.09 1.69 -7.45
CA ASP A 20 -6.59 3.02 -7.13
C ASP A 20 -6.05 3.73 -8.40
N PRO A 21 -6.71 4.81 -8.87
CA PRO A 21 -6.27 5.55 -10.06
C PRO A 21 -5.15 6.56 -9.76
N MET A 22 -4.90 6.86 -8.48
CA MET A 22 -3.96 7.89 -8.05
C MET A 22 -2.54 7.34 -7.90
N VAL A 23 -2.39 6.06 -7.56
CA VAL A 23 -1.08 5.43 -7.38
C VAL A 23 -0.74 4.56 -8.58
N THR A 24 -0.09 5.10 -9.60
CA THR A 24 0.27 4.39 -10.85
C THR A 24 1.71 3.86 -10.88
N THR A 25 2.48 4.08 -9.81
CA THR A 25 3.90 3.74 -9.72
C THR A 25 4.16 2.25 -9.47
N ALA A 26 5.32 1.76 -9.93
CA ALA A 26 5.72 0.36 -9.78
C ALA A 26 6.09 -0.04 -8.33
N HIS A 27 5.81 -1.31 -8.00
CA HIS A 27 6.19 -2.06 -6.78
C HIS A 27 5.40 -1.92 -5.46
N PRO A 28 4.10 -1.57 -5.42
CA PRO A 28 3.28 -1.83 -4.23
C PRO A 28 2.71 -3.26 -4.22
N THR A 29 2.49 -3.82 -3.04
CA THR A 29 1.56 -4.93 -2.85
C THR A 29 0.16 -4.47 -3.29
N VAL A 30 -0.50 -5.24 -4.14
CA VAL A 30 -1.86 -4.94 -4.58
C VAL A 30 -2.86 -5.56 -3.62
N LEU A 31 -3.84 -4.78 -3.19
CA LEU A 31 -5.00 -5.22 -2.42
C LEU A 31 -6.18 -5.40 -3.37
N ASP A 32 -6.55 -6.66 -3.60
CA ASP A 32 -7.57 -7.07 -4.56
C ASP A 32 -8.92 -6.40 -4.28
N GLY A 33 -9.58 -5.90 -5.33
CA GLY A 33 -10.91 -5.30 -5.23
C GLY A 33 -10.95 -3.88 -4.63
N LEU A 34 -9.89 -3.40 -3.97
CA LEU A 34 -9.93 -2.14 -3.23
C LEU A 34 -9.55 -0.92 -4.06
N GLY A 35 -10.09 0.23 -3.67
CA GLY A 35 -9.77 1.54 -4.25
C GLY A 35 -8.70 2.32 -3.48
N HIS A 36 -8.68 3.64 -3.71
CA HIS A 36 -7.71 4.54 -3.08
C HIS A 36 -7.77 4.54 -1.55
N ASN A 37 -8.97 4.35 -1.00
CA ASN A 37 -9.22 4.38 0.43
C ASN A 37 -9.38 2.97 1.00
N ALA A 38 -8.49 2.04 0.62
CA ALA A 38 -8.49 0.64 1.07
C ALA A 38 -8.63 0.49 2.61
N HIS A 39 -8.05 1.41 3.39
CA HIS A 39 -8.13 1.42 4.85
C HIS A 39 -9.53 1.77 5.40
N VAL A 40 -10.37 2.45 4.61
CA VAL A 40 -11.78 2.73 4.92
C VAL A 40 -12.67 1.62 4.37
N GLU A 41 -12.43 1.20 3.13
CA GLU A 41 -13.22 0.19 2.42
C GLU A 41 -13.14 -1.18 3.13
N GLN A 42 -11.93 -1.60 3.53
CA GLN A 42 -11.71 -2.87 4.20
C GLN A 42 -10.52 -2.80 5.19
N PRO A 43 -10.72 -2.23 6.39
CA PRO A 43 -9.66 -2.04 7.38
C PRO A 43 -8.87 -3.32 7.72
N ALA A 44 -9.55 -4.48 7.74
CA ALA A 44 -8.93 -5.77 8.04
C ALA A 44 -7.90 -6.21 6.98
N ALA A 45 -8.15 -5.93 5.69
CA ALA A 45 -7.22 -6.25 4.60
C ALA A 45 -5.92 -5.43 4.73
N VAL A 46 -6.05 -4.18 5.16
CA VAL A 46 -4.89 -3.32 5.45
C VAL A 46 -4.18 -3.75 6.74
N ALA A 47 -4.91 -4.09 7.79
CA ALA A 47 -4.34 -4.56 9.06
C ALA A 47 -3.51 -5.83 8.90
N ALA A 48 -3.91 -6.75 8.01
CA ALA A 48 -3.17 -7.97 7.70
C ALA A 48 -1.76 -7.71 7.12
N LEU A 49 -1.49 -6.50 6.61
CA LEU A 49 -0.16 -6.11 6.13
C LEU A 49 0.84 -5.82 7.26
N LEU A 50 0.38 -5.63 8.50
CA LEU A 50 1.23 -5.22 9.62
C LEU A 50 1.98 -6.39 10.27
N GLY A 51 1.60 -7.63 9.95
CA GLY A 51 2.16 -8.83 10.59
C GLY A 51 1.39 -9.24 11.83
#